data_AF-A0A957QRU4-F1
#
_entry.id   AF-A0A957QRU4-F1
#
_cell.length_a   1.000
_cell.length_b   1.000
_cell.length_c   1.000
_cell.angle_alpha   90.00
_cell.angle_beta   90.00
_cell.angle_gamma   90.00
#
_symmetry.space_group_name_H-M   'P 1'
#
loop_
_entity.id
_entity.type
_entity.pdbx_description
1 polymer ?
#
loop_
_entity_poly.entity_id
_entity_poly.type
_entity_poly.pdbx_seq_one_letter_code
_entity_poly.pdbx_strand_id
1 'polypeptide(L)'
;DDVHALNAQHAAAQAQVEAAATLALLKTNAAAVQAQLGQLADADLQVSAPFPLLDGQLITAQQMVQGFLVNHAHNHLAAIHQVIGGK
;
A
#
# COMPACT_ATOMS: atom_id res chain seq x y z
N ASP A 1 5.49 9.85 -14.12
CA ASP A 1 6.88 9.81 -13.59
C ASP A 1 7.19 8.44 -13.04
N ASP A 2 8.40 7.96 -13.34
CA ASP A 2 8.81 6.56 -13.28
C ASP A 2 8.76 5.97 -11.86
N VAL A 3 7.66 5.26 -11.56
CA VAL A 3 7.45 4.57 -10.27
C VAL A 3 8.56 3.55 -9.97
N HIS A 4 9.20 2.98 -10.99
CA HIS A 4 10.32 2.06 -10.79
C HIS A 4 11.54 2.79 -10.25
N ALA A 5 11.85 3.97 -10.78
CA ALA A 5 12.94 4.80 -10.27
C ALA A 5 12.70 5.24 -8.81
N LEU A 6 11.47 5.67 -8.48
CA LEU A 6 11.10 6.03 -7.11
C LEU A 6 11.21 4.83 -6.15
N ASN A 7 10.72 3.67 -6.56
CA ASN A 7 10.83 2.44 -5.77
C ASN A 7 12.28 2.02 -5.57
N ALA A 8 13.13 2.13 -6.60
CA ALA A 8 14.56 1.84 -6.49
C ALA A 8 15.26 2.79 -5.51
N GLN A 9 14.94 4.08 -5.55
CA GLN A 9 15.44 5.06 -4.60
C GLN A 9 15.01 4.73 -3.17
N HIS A 10 13.73 4.41 -2.95
CA HIS A 10 13.23 4.03 -1.64
C HIS A 10 13.90 2.76 -1.12
N ALA A 11 14.08 1.75 -1.98
CA ALA A 11 14.76 0.52 -1.61
C ALA A 11 16.21 0.80 -1.15
N ALA A 12 16.95 1.65 -1.88
CA ALA A 12 18.29 2.05 -1.48
C ALA A 12 18.30 2.84 -0.16
N ALA A 13 17.39 3.80 0.01
CA ALA A 13 17.30 4.64 1.19
C ALA A 13 16.91 3.86 2.46
N GLN A 14 16.16 2.76 2.33
CA GLN A 14 15.65 1.96 3.44
C GLN A 14 16.37 0.61 3.59
N ALA A 15 17.45 0.36 2.83
CA ALA A 15 18.14 -0.93 2.77
C ALA A 15 18.68 -1.44 4.11
N GLN A 16 18.93 -0.55 5.07
CA GLN A 16 19.52 -0.86 6.38
C GLN A 16 18.50 -0.78 7.52
N VAL A 17 17.21 -0.60 7.24
CA VAL A 17 16.19 -0.54 8.30
C VAL A 17 15.97 -1.93 8.88
N GLU A 18 16.01 -2.01 10.20
CA GLU A 18 15.74 -3.23 10.95
C GLU A 18 14.30 -3.71 10.74
N ALA A 19 14.14 -5.04 10.58
CA ALA A 19 12.82 -5.64 10.35
C ALA A 19 11.80 -5.29 11.45
N ALA A 20 12.25 -5.21 12.71
CA ALA A 20 11.40 -4.81 13.83
C ALA A 20 10.87 -3.36 13.69
N ALA A 21 11.71 -2.44 13.22
CA ALA A 21 11.33 -1.05 12.99
C ALA A 21 10.33 -0.93 11.82
N THR A 22 10.56 -1.69 10.73
CA THR A 22 9.64 -1.77 9.59
C THR A 22 8.26 -2.28 10.02
N LEU A 23 8.20 -3.34 10.83
CA LEU A 23 6.94 -3.89 11.34
C LEU A 23 6.23 -2.93 12.29
N ALA A 24 6.97 -2.19 13.13
CA ALA A 24 6.40 -1.18 14.00
C ALA A 24 5.74 -0.06 13.19
N LEU A 25 6.45 0.46 12.18
CA LEU A 25 5.92 1.49 11.28
C LEU A 25 4.68 1.01 10.52
N LEU A 26 4.72 -0.21 9.98
CA LEU A 26 3.57 -0.80 9.29
C LEU A 26 2.33 -0.86 10.19
N LYS A 27 2.49 -1.29 11.45
CA LYS A 27 1.38 -1.36 12.42
C LYS A 27 0.83 0.02 12.75
N THR A 28 1.70 1.00 12.98
CA THR A 28 1.30 2.39 13.24
C THR A 28 0.50 2.96 12.08
N ASN A 29 0.98 2.79 10.85
CA ASN A 29 0.32 3.30 9.66
C ASN A 29 -0.99 2.56 9.39
N ALA A 30 -1.04 1.24 9.58
CA ALA A 30 -2.27 0.46 9.43
C ALA A 30 -3.35 0.91 10.42
N ALA A 31 -3.00 1.17 11.68
CA ALA A 31 -3.95 1.68 12.67
C ALA A 31 -4.48 3.08 12.30
N ALA A 32 -3.60 3.97 11.81
CA ALA A 32 -4.00 5.30 11.36
C ALA A 32 -4.94 5.23 10.14
N VAL A 33 -4.62 4.39 9.15
CA VAL A 33 -5.48 4.18 7.97
C VAL A 33 -6.81 3.57 8.38
N GLN A 34 -6.83 2.57 9.26
CA GLN A 34 -8.06 1.96 9.75
C GLN A 34 -8.97 2.99 10.43
N ALA A 35 -8.40 3.89 11.25
CA ALA A 35 -9.16 4.95 11.90
C ALA A 35 -9.76 5.94 10.88
N GLN A 36 -9.04 6.27 9.81
CA GLN A 36 -9.55 7.14 8.74
C GLN A 36 -10.63 6.45 7.91
N LEU A 37 -10.43 5.20 7.52
CA LEU A 37 -11.43 4.44 6.75
C LEU A 37 -12.72 4.24 7.55
N GLY A 38 -12.63 4.06 8.87
CA GLY A 38 -13.79 3.98 9.75
C GLY A 38 -14.63 5.25 9.86
N GLN A 39 -14.14 6.39 9.33
CA GLN A 39 -14.89 7.65 9.27
C GLN A 39 -15.58 7.88 7.92
N LEU A 40 -15.30 7.06 6.91
CA LEU A 40 -15.90 7.20 5.59
C LEU A 40 -17.32 6.63 5.57
N ALA A 41 -18.25 7.35 4.94
CA ALA A 41 -19.56 6.83 4.59
C ALA A 41 -19.51 6.05 3.27
N ASP A 42 -20.52 5.21 3.02
CA ASP A 42 -20.64 4.47 1.75
C ASP A 42 -20.60 5.38 0.52
N ALA A 43 -21.13 6.61 0.63
CA ALA A 43 -21.08 7.60 -0.44
C ALA A 43 -19.65 8.08 -0.73
N ASP A 44 -18.81 8.24 0.30
CA ASP A 44 -17.41 8.65 0.14
C ASP A 44 -16.62 7.56 -0.58
N LEU A 45 -16.96 6.29 -0.35
CA LEU A 45 -16.34 5.14 -1.03
C LEU A 45 -16.60 5.11 -2.55
N GLN A 46 -17.63 5.81 -3.04
CA GLN A 46 -17.95 5.91 -4.47
C GLN A 46 -17.28 7.11 -5.17
N VAL A 47 -16.66 8.03 -4.42
CA VAL A 47 -15.95 9.17 -5.01
C VAL A 47 -14.79 8.67 -5.87
N SER A 48 -14.71 9.18 -7.10
CA SER A 48 -13.69 8.79 -8.07
C SER A 48 -12.70 9.92 -8.34
N ALA A 49 -11.42 9.57 -8.48
CA ALA A 49 -10.36 10.49 -8.84
C ALA A 49 -9.37 9.84 -9.83
N PRO A 50 -8.70 10.64 -10.68
CA PRO A 50 -7.69 10.11 -11.60
C PRO A 50 -6.51 9.58 -10.80
N PHE A 51 -6.07 8.36 -11.10
CA PHE A 51 -4.99 7.71 -10.39
C PHE A 51 -3.72 7.58 -11.26
N PRO A 52 -2.63 8.27 -10.91
CA PRO A 52 -1.43 8.33 -11.75
C PRO A 52 -0.76 6.98 -12.04
N LEU A 53 -0.86 6.00 -11.14
CA LEU A 53 -0.26 4.68 -11.36
C LEU A 53 -1.04 3.79 -12.33
N LEU A 54 -2.23 4.24 -12.75
CA LEU A 54 -3.05 3.59 -13.77
C LEU A 54 -3.29 4.54 -14.94
N ASP A 55 -2.25 5.28 -15.36
CA ASP A 55 -2.30 6.21 -16.49
C ASP A 55 -3.44 7.25 -16.40
N GLY A 56 -3.77 7.66 -15.16
CA GLY A 56 -4.81 8.64 -14.90
C GLY A 56 -6.24 8.10 -14.96
N GLN A 57 -6.43 6.77 -15.04
CA GLN A 57 -7.75 6.15 -14.94
C GLN A 57 -8.46 6.61 -13.66
N LEU A 58 -9.77 6.90 -13.78
CA LEU A 58 -10.62 7.18 -12.63
C LEU A 58 -10.84 5.89 -11.85
N ILE A 59 -10.49 5.90 -10.58
CA ILE A 59 -10.84 4.82 -9.65
C ILE A 59 -11.60 5.39 -8.46
N THR A 60 -12.50 4.59 -7.89
CA THR A 60 -13.21 4.95 -6.67
C THR A 60 -12.31 4.81 -5.45
N ALA A 61 -12.65 5.50 -4.36
CA ALA A 61 -12.00 5.29 -3.06
C ALA A 61 -12.11 3.82 -2.61
N GLN A 62 -13.21 3.13 -2.89
CA GLN A 62 -13.35 1.69 -2.64
C GLN A 62 -12.33 0.85 -3.41
N GLN A 63 -12.14 1.12 -4.71
CA GLN A 63 -11.16 0.42 -5.54
C GLN A 63 -9.73 0.68 -5.05
N MET A 64 -9.44 1.91 -4.61
CA MET A 64 -8.17 2.25 -3.97
C MET A 64 -7.91 1.38 -2.72
N VAL A 65 -8.90 1.31 -1.82
CA VAL A 65 -8.77 0.53 -0.58
C VAL A 65 -8.57 -0.96 -0.86
N GLN A 66 -9.42 -1.55 -1.70
CA GLN A 66 -9.36 -2.98 -1.98
C GLN A 66 -8.10 -3.37 -2.76
N GLY A 67 -7.80 -2.63 -3.83
CA GLY A 67 -6.70 -2.95 -4.74
C GLY A 67 -5.32 -2.64 -4.15
N PHE A 68 -5.16 -1.48 -3.52
CA PHE A 68 -3.85 -0.94 -3.17
C PHE A 68 -3.55 -0.95 -1.68
N LEU A 69 -4.53 -0.75 -0.80
CA LEU A 69 -4.28 -0.85 0.64
C LEU A 69 -4.30 -2.29 1.13
N VAL A 70 -5.26 -3.10 0.67
CA VAL A 70 -5.41 -4.49 1.15
C VAL A 70 -4.68 -5.50 0.26
N ASN A 71 -5.06 -5.62 -1.02
CA ASN A 71 -4.51 -6.67 -1.88
C ASN A 71 -3.00 -6.52 -2.14
N HIS A 72 -2.50 -5.29 -2.28
CA HIS A 72 -1.08 -5.06 -2.47
C HIS A 72 -0.23 -5.54 -1.28
N ALA A 73 -0.70 -5.36 -0.05
CA ALA A 73 -0.01 -5.85 1.14
C ALA A 73 0.06 -7.39 1.16
N HIS A 74 -1.03 -8.07 0.77
CA HIS A 74 -1.03 -9.53 0.62
C HIS A 74 -0.05 -10.01 -0.47
N ASN A 75 0.03 -9.31 -1.60
CA ASN A 75 0.96 -9.64 -2.68
C ASN A 75 2.41 -9.56 -2.20
N HIS A 76 2.76 -8.54 -1.41
CA HIS A 76 4.10 -8.43 -0.79
C HIS A 76 4.37 -9.57 0.18
N LEU A 77 3.41 -9.91 1.05
CA LEU A 77 3.56 -11.02 1.98
C LEU A 77 3.81 -12.34 1.23
N ALA A 78 3.04 -12.61 0.16
CA ALA A 78 3.22 -13.79 -0.67
C ALA A 78 4.61 -13.81 -1.34
N ALA A 79 5.08 -12.68 -1.86
CA ALA A 79 6.41 -12.57 -2.46
C ALA A 79 7.53 -12.80 -1.41
N ILE A 80 7.38 -12.26 -0.20
CA ILE A 80 8.32 -12.48 0.91
C ILE A 80 8.38 -13.97 1.26
N HIS A 81 7.22 -14.64 1.41
CA HIS A 81 7.16 -16.08 1.67
C HIS A 81 7.89 -16.90 0.60
N GLN A 82 7.67 -16.57 -0.68
CA GLN A 82 8.36 -17.22 -1.80
C GLN A 82 9.89 -17.08 -1.70
N VAL A 83 10.38 -15.88 -1.36
CA VAL A 83 11.82 -15.62 -1.24
C VAL A 83 12.45 -16.36 -0.06
N ILE A 84 11.78 -16.41 1.09
CA ILE A 84 12.32 -17.05 2.31
C ILE A 84 12.06 -18.57 2.35
N GLY A 85 11.39 -19.14 1.35
CA GLY A 85 11.04 -20.56 1.30
C GLY A 85 9.93 -20.97 2.28
N GLY A 86 9.15 -20.01 2.78
CA GLY A 86 7.96 -20.25 3.59
C GLY A 86 6.78 -20.70 2.72
N LYS A 87 5.98 -21.65 3.21
CA LYS A 87 4.67 -21.97 2.61
C LYS A 87 3.65 -20.87 2.90
#